data_AF-A0A6P0XC21-F1
#
_entry.id   AF-A0A6P0XC21-F1
#
_cell.length_a   1.000
_cell.length_b   1.000
_cell.length_c   1.000
_cell.angle_alpha   90.00
_cell.angle_beta   90.00
_cell.angle_gamma   90.00
#
_symmetry.space_group_name_H-M   'P 1'
#
loop_
_entity.id
_entity.type
_entity.pdbx_description
1 polymer ?
#
loop_
_entity_poly.entity_id
_entity_poly.type
_entity_poly.pdbx_seq_one_letter_code
_entity_poly.pdbx_strand_id
1 'polypeptide(L)'
;MEPIELTATAIAYHFLTKYVEKAGEGLSEKTFEQAGKLWQRVKGMPGDTFRALKPAQENPFPEDFERAIREMEAVANQNPELNQDIIDVVAVAREEHPEYVKNLEAKLEQMKSQGTVTAENINALFQESTITGSAVNRDHNNNVVIQNPTFNAPVNF
;
A
#
# COMPACT_ATOMS: atom_id res chain seq x y z
N MET A 1 -5.78 18.37 13.41
CA MET A 1 -5.60 16.93 13.13
C MET A 1 -4.36 16.48 13.88
N GLU A 2 -4.39 15.29 14.46
CA GLU A 2 -3.19 14.67 15.01
C GLU A 2 -2.24 14.32 13.87
N PRO A 3 -0.91 14.41 14.07
CA PRO A 3 0.05 14.00 13.05
C PRO A 3 -0.11 12.52 12.76
N ILE A 4 -0.03 12.14 11.49
CA ILE A 4 -0.07 10.73 11.10
C ILE A 4 1.23 10.05 11.51
N GLU A 5 1.13 8.82 11.99
CA GLU A 5 2.29 8.05 12.38
C GLU A 5 3.04 7.49 11.15
N LEU A 6 4.37 7.47 11.22
CA LEU A 6 5.23 6.80 10.25
C LEU A 6 4.81 5.36 9.99
N THR A 7 4.36 4.63 11.03
CA THR A 7 3.87 3.24 10.93
C THR A 7 2.65 3.15 10.03
N ALA A 8 1.64 4.01 10.22
CA ALA A 8 0.45 4.06 9.36
C ALA A 8 0.81 4.41 7.92
N THR A 9 1.72 5.38 7.75
CA THR A 9 2.21 5.78 6.42
C THR A 9 2.95 4.64 5.73
N ALA A 10 3.81 3.91 6.44
CA ALA A 10 4.55 2.76 5.91
C ALA A 10 3.61 1.63 5.46
N ILE A 11 2.57 1.35 6.25
CA ILE A 11 1.54 0.36 5.88
C ILE A 11 0.80 0.81 4.62
N ALA A 12 0.24 2.02 4.59
CA ALA A 12 -0.48 2.50 3.42
C ALA A 12 0.41 2.53 2.16
N TYR A 13 1.68 2.93 2.34
CA TYR A 13 2.68 2.88 1.28
C TYR A 13 2.87 1.45 0.76
N HIS A 14 2.99 0.45 1.64
CA HIS A 14 3.10 -0.95 1.21
C HIS A 14 1.90 -1.38 0.35
N PHE A 15 0.68 -1.11 0.82
CA PHE A 15 -0.54 -1.41 0.06
C PHE A 15 -0.61 -0.65 -1.29
N LEU A 16 -0.12 0.60 -1.31
CA LEU A 16 -0.01 1.41 -2.52
C LEU A 16 0.98 0.82 -3.53
N THR A 17 2.13 0.29 -3.07
CA THR A 17 3.09 -0.40 -3.96
C THR A 17 2.45 -1.62 -4.61
N LYS A 18 1.75 -2.45 -3.82
CA LYS A 18 1.04 -3.63 -4.31
C LYS A 18 -0.05 -3.30 -5.32
N TYR A 19 -0.76 -2.20 -5.11
CA TYR A 19 -1.71 -1.67 -6.09
C TYR A 19 -0.97 -1.34 -7.41
N VAL A 20 0.11 -0.56 -7.36
CA VAL A 20 0.78 -0.09 -8.59
C VAL A 20 1.56 -1.18 -9.32
N GLU A 21 2.05 -2.23 -8.64
CA GLU A 21 2.73 -3.40 -9.21
C GLU A 21 1.87 -4.21 -10.21
N LYS A 22 0.66 -3.74 -10.57
CA LYS A 22 -0.30 -4.29 -11.56
C LYS A 22 -0.78 -5.72 -11.27
N ALA A 23 -0.26 -6.38 -10.25
CA ALA A 23 -0.74 -7.67 -9.80
C ALA A 23 -1.90 -7.55 -8.81
N GLY A 24 -1.95 -6.48 -7.98
CA GLY A 24 -2.95 -6.33 -6.92
C GLY A 24 -3.05 -7.56 -6.01
N GLU A 25 -2.02 -8.41 -6.03
CA GLU A 25 -2.10 -9.78 -5.60
C GLU A 25 -2.26 -9.81 -4.08
N GLY A 26 -3.26 -10.55 -3.62
CA GLY A 26 -3.60 -10.60 -2.21
C GLY A 26 -4.39 -9.40 -1.68
N LEU A 27 -4.52 -8.29 -2.40
CA LEU A 27 -5.40 -7.20 -1.97
C LEU A 27 -6.86 -7.65 -2.01
N SER A 28 -7.67 -7.23 -1.04
CA SER A 28 -9.12 -7.37 -1.18
C SER A 28 -9.68 -6.25 -2.05
N GLU A 29 -10.89 -6.40 -2.57
CA GLU A 29 -11.53 -5.38 -3.42
C GLU A 29 -11.57 -4.00 -2.74
N LYS A 30 -12.02 -3.94 -1.48
CA LYS A 30 -12.07 -2.69 -0.71
C LYS A 30 -10.68 -2.09 -0.51
N THR A 31 -9.70 -2.93 -0.18
CA THR A 31 -8.33 -2.48 0.06
C THR A 31 -7.72 -1.93 -1.23
N PHE A 32 -7.97 -2.60 -2.35
CA PHE A 32 -7.56 -2.17 -3.68
C PHE A 32 -8.20 -0.83 -4.07
N GLU A 33 -9.50 -0.65 -3.81
CA GLU A 33 -10.21 0.60 -4.09
C GLU A 33 -9.59 1.78 -3.32
N GLN A 34 -9.34 1.60 -2.01
CA GLN A 34 -8.73 2.65 -1.18
C GLN A 34 -7.29 2.94 -1.59
N ALA A 35 -6.49 1.92 -1.89
CA ALA A 35 -5.14 2.11 -2.41
C ALA A 35 -5.17 2.85 -3.76
N GLY A 36 -6.18 2.59 -4.60
CA GLY A 36 -6.40 3.31 -5.84
C GLY A 36 -6.78 4.78 -5.64
N LYS A 37 -7.63 5.10 -4.66
CA LYS A 37 -7.98 6.48 -4.29
C LYS A 37 -6.75 7.24 -3.80
N LEU A 38 -5.97 6.64 -2.90
CA LEU A 38 -4.70 7.18 -2.43
C LEU A 38 -3.75 7.43 -3.61
N TRP A 39 -3.65 6.50 -4.57
CA TRP A 39 -2.82 6.68 -5.76
C TRP A 39 -3.26 7.86 -6.63
N GLN A 40 -4.57 8.02 -6.86
CA GLN A 40 -5.08 9.16 -7.63
C GLN A 40 -4.83 10.48 -6.89
N ARG A 41 -4.95 10.51 -5.55
CA ARG A 41 -4.60 11.68 -4.74
C ARG A 41 -3.14 12.05 -4.95
N VAL A 42 -2.22 11.10 -4.79
CA VAL A 42 -0.78 11.31 -4.99
C VAL A 42 -0.48 11.83 -6.40
N LYS A 43 -1.10 11.24 -7.43
CA LYS A 43 -0.97 11.70 -8.83
C LYS A 43 -1.52 13.10 -9.09
N GLY A 44 -2.55 13.51 -8.36
CA GLY A 44 -3.19 14.81 -8.50
C GLY A 44 -2.42 15.96 -7.86
N MET A 45 -1.40 15.66 -7.05
CA MET A 45 -0.55 16.67 -6.43
C MET A 45 0.43 17.30 -7.43
N PRO A 46 0.92 18.53 -7.18
CA PRO A 46 1.98 19.14 -7.98
C PRO A 46 3.18 18.21 -8.17
N GLY A 47 3.76 18.21 -9.38
CA GLY A 47 4.80 17.23 -9.76
C GLY A 47 6.10 17.30 -8.96
N ASP A 48 6.29 18.38 -8.18
CA ASP A 48 7.42 18.62 -7.29
C ASP A 48 7.12 18.33 -5.81
N THR A 49 5.89 17.89 -5.49
CA THR A 49 5.47 17.55 -4.11
C THR A 49 6.31 16.42 -3.53
N PHE A 50 6.59 15.41 -4.35
CA PHE A 50 7.34 14.22 -3.94
C PHE A 50 8.63 14.12 -4.76
N ARG A 51 9.77 13.99 -4.07
CA ARG A 51 11.09 13.87 -4.71
C ARG A 51 11.50 12.41 -4.87
N ALA A 52 11.13 11.57 -3.91
CA ALA A 52 11.41 10.15 -3.88
C ALA A 52 10.28 9.35 -4.54
N LEU A 53 9.03 9.58 -4.12
CA LEU A 53 7.86 8.98 -4.76
C LEU A 53 7.54 9.73 -6.06
N LYS A 54 7.66 9.09 -7.23
CA LYS A 54 7.47 9.76 -8.52
C LYS A 54 6.33 9.13 -9.31
N PRO A 55 5.08 9.54 -9.07
CA PRO A 55 3.89 8.83 -9.58
C PRO A 55 3.70 8.86 -11.10
N ALA A 56 4.48 9.69 -11.81
CA ALA A 56 4.48 9.77 -13.26
C ALA A 56 5.46 8.79 -13.96
N GLN A 57 6.26 8.04 -13.21
CA GLN A 57 7.23 7.09 -13.76
C GLN A 57 6.68 5.67 -13.88
N GLU A 58 7.26 4.87 -14.78
CA GLU A 58 6.91 3.46 -14.96
C GLU A 58 7.19 2.63 -13.71
N ASN A 59 8.31 2.93 -13.02
CA ASN A 59 8.58 2.46 -11.67
C ASN A 59 8.57 3.66 -10.70
N PRO A 60 7.40 4.00 -10.11
CA PRO A 60 7.26 5.23 -9.34
C PRO A 60 7.81 5.15 -7.92
N PHE A 61 8.22 3.96 -7.46
CA PHE A 61 8.75 3.76 -6.12
C PHE A 61 10.28 3.61 -6.17
N PRO A 62 11.00 4.39 -5.37
CA PRO A 62 12.46 4.33 -5.30
C PRO A 62 12.91 3.08 -4.53
N GLU A 63 14.16 2.66 -4.75
CA GLU A 63 14.82 1.68 -3.88
C GLU A 63 14.94 2.19 -2.43
N ASP A 64 15.04 3.51 -2.25
CA ASP A 64 15.02 4.18 -0.95
C ASP A 64 13.58 4.42 -0.45
N PHE A 65 12.94 3.30 -0.09
CA PHE A 65 11.56 3.27 0.39
C PHE A 65 11.32 4.11 1.65
N GLU A 66 12.31 4.20 2.55
CA GLU A 66 12.22 5.02 3.76
C GLU A 66 11.97 6.49 3.40
N ARG A 67 12.74 7.00 2.45
CA ARG A 67 12.58 8.39 2.02
C ARG A 67 11.20 8.66 1.42
N ALA A 68 10.67 7.73 0.62
CA ALA A 68 9.33 7.88 0.05
C ALA A 68 8.24 7.87 1.12
N ILE A 69 8.36 7.01 2.14
CA ILE A 69 7.44 6.96 3.28
C ILE A 69 7.51 8.25 4.10
N ARG A 70 8.70 8.75 4.41
CA ARG A 70 8.87 10.01 5.16
C ARG A 70 8.36 11.23 4.39
N GLU A 71 8.55 11.26 3.07
CA GLU A 71 7.98 12.33 2.23
C GLU A 71 6.45 12.25 2.23
N MET A 72 5.87 11.05 2.11
CA MET A 72 4.42 10.85 2.20
C MET A 72 3.87 11.27 3.57
N GLU A 73 4.54 10.93 4.67
CA GLU A 73 4.18 11.34 6.04
C GLU A 73 4.22 12.88 6.18
N ALA A 74 5.30 13.52 5.74
CA ALA A 74 5.47 14.95 5.84
C ALA A 74 4.41 15.73 5.05
N VAL A 75 4.07 15.26 3.84
CA VAL A 75 3.02 15.86 3.02
C VAL A 75 1.64 15.61 3.63
N ALA A 76 1.36 14.40 4.12
CA ALA A 76 0.10 14.07 4.77
C ALA A 76 -0.14 14.89 6.04
N ASN A 77 0.90 15.19 6.80
CA ASN A 77 0.79 16.06 7.97
C ASN A 77 0.39 17.51 7.63
N GLN A 78 0.55 17.93 6.37
CA GLN A 78 0.17 19.26 5.87
C GLN A 78 -1.07 19.21 4.97
N ASN A 79 -1.51 18.01 4.57
CA ASN A 79 -2.63 17.79 3.65
C ASN A 79 -3.67 16.86 4.30
N PRO A 80 -4.77 17.43 4.84
CA PRO A 80 -5.85 16.68 5.47
C PRO A 80 -6.47 15.57 4.61
N GLU A 81 -6.57 15.78 3.29
CA GLU A 81 -7.17 14.80 2.38
C GLU A 81 -6.24 13.61 2.17
N LEU A 82 -4.94 13.85 1.97
CA LEU A 82 -3.95 12.77 1.89
C LEU A 82 -3.85 12.01 3.22
N ASN A 83 -3.89 12.73 4.34
CA ASN A 83 -3.91 12.14 5.68
C ASN A 83 -5.08 11.16 5.81
N GLN A 84 -6.29 11.61 5.42
CA GLN A 84 -7.48 10.77 5.48
C GLN A 84 -7.38 9.56 4.54
N ASP A 85 -6.88 9.73 3.30
CA ASP A 85 -6.72 8.60 2.38
C ASP A 85 -5.75 7.53 2.94
N ILE A 86 -4.68 7.93 3.64
CA ILE A 86 -3.77 7.00 4.31
C ILE A 86 -4.50 6.26 5.45
N ILE A 87 -5.26 6.99 6.28
CA ILE A 87 -6.04 6.40 7.36
C ILE A 87 -7.05 5.39 6.81
N ASP A 88 -7.74 5.72 5.72
CA ASP A 88 -8.77 4.86 5.11
C ASP A 88 -8.16 3.57 4.55
N VAL A 89 -6.98 3.65 3.90
CA VAL A 89 -6.24 2.46 3.46
C VAL A 89 -5.89 1.57 4.66
N VAL A 90 -5.33 2.13 5.73
CA VAL A 90 -4.93 1.36 6.92
C VAL A 90 -6.15 0.76 7.62
N ALA A 91 -7.26 1.49 7.72
CA ALA A 91 -8.49 1.01 8.35
C ALA A 91 -9.08 -0.19 7.60
N VAL A 92 -9.20 -0.09 6.28
CA VAL A 92 -9.70 -1.19 5.45
C VAL A 92 -8.72 -2.36 5.44
N ALA A 93 -7.41 -2.11 5.40
CA ALA A 93 -6.41 -3.16 5.51
C ALA A 93 -6.49 -3.91 6.86
N ARG A 94 -6.77 -3.22 7.97
CA ARG A 94 -6.97 -3.87 9.28
C ARG A 94 -8.24 -4.72 9.32
N GLU A 95 -9.30 -4.32 8.62
CA GLU A 95 -10.55 -5.09 8.52
C GLU A 95 -10.36 -6.35 7.66
N GLU A 96 -9.71 -6.21 6.52
CA GLU A 96 -9.64 -7.24 5.48
C GLU A 96 -8.41 -8.15 5.63
N HIS A 97 -7.34 -7.65 6.26
CA HIS A 97 -6.05 -8.32 6.48
C HIS A 97 -5.54 -8.18 7.93
N PRO A 98 -6.37 -8.48 8.95
CA PRO A 98 -6.08 -8.14 10.35
C PRO A 98 -4.76 -8.72 10.87
N GLU A 99 -4.49 -10.01 10.63
CA GLU A 99 -3.27 -10.66 11.11
C GLU A 99 -2.02 -10.14 10.40
N TYR A 100 -2.13 -9.88 9.10
CA TYR A 100 -1.05 -9.34 8.29
C TYR A 100 -0.66 -7.93 8.73
N VAL A 101 -1.65 -7.03 8.86
CA VAL A 101 -1.40 -5.65 9.31
C VAL A 101 -0.85 -5.64 10.73
N LYS A 102 -1.38 -6.48 11.63
CA LYS A 102 -0.85 -6.59 13.01
C LYS A 102 0.61 -7.05 13.04
N ASN A 103 1.00 -7.98 12.17
CA ASN A 103 2.39 -8.42 12.06
C ASN A 103 3.31 -7.31 11.51
N LEU A 104 2.86 -6.59 10.48
CA LEU A 104 3.57 -5.42 9.96
C LEU A 104 3.76 -4.34 11.03
N GLU A 105 2.70 -3.99 11.76
CA GLU A 105 2.75 -3.03 12.88
C GLU A 105 3.77 -3.47 13.94
N ALA A 106 3.72 -4.73 14.37
CA ALA A 106 4.66 -5.24 15.37
C ALA A 106 6.12 -5.17 14.90
N LYS A 107 6.38 -5.52 13.63
CA LYS A 107 7.73 -5.44 13.05
C LYS A 107 8.21 -4.01 12.90
N LEU A 108 7.35 -3.08 12.47
CA LEU A 108 7.66 -1.65 12.37
C LEU A 108 7.93 -1.03 13.75
N GLU A 109 7.12 -1.34 14.76
CA GLU A 109 7.33 -0.86 16.13
C GLU A 109 8.60 -1.45 16.76
N GLN A 110 8.94 -2.71 16.44
CA GLN A 110 10.21 -3.31 16.84
C GLN A 110 11.39 -2.56 16.21
N MET A 111 11.36 -2.29 14.90
CA MET A 111 12.40 -1.52 14.22
C MET A 111 12.56 -0.10 14.80
N LYS A 112 11.43 0.57 15.07
CA LYS A 112 11.40 1.89 15.71
C LYS A 112 12.04 1.85 17.10
N SER A 113 11.70 0.86 17.92
CA SER A 113 12.26 0.67 19.27
C SER A 113 13.76 0.36 19.24
N GLN A 114 14.23 -0.29 18.18
CA GLN A 114 15.65 -0.63 17.98
C GLN A 114 16.44 0.50 17.28
N GLY A 115 15.77 1.56 16.81
CA GLY A 115 16.40 2.63 16.04
C GLY A 115 16.87 2.19 14.65
N THR A 116 16.27 1.14 14.08
CA THR A 116 16.69 0.49 12.83
C THR A 116 15.70 0.72 11.69
N VAL A 117 14.89 1.76 11.74
CA VAL A 117 14.00 2.16 10.64
C VAL A 117 14.86 2.73 9.51
N THR A 118 15.28 1.85 8.60
CA THR A 118 16.08 2.17 7.41
C THR A 118 15.35 1.72 6.15
N ALA A 119 15.70 2.30 5.00
CA ALA A 119 15.16 1.86 3.70
C ALA A 119 15.39 0.36 3.45
N GLU A 120 16.55 -0.16 3.81
CA GLU A 120 16.90 -1.58 3.66
C GLU A 120 15.99 -2.47 4.52
N ASN A 121 15.79 -2.12 5.78
CA ASN A 121 14.96 -2.91 6.69
C ASN A 121 13.47 -2.84 6.34
N ILE A 122 12.98 -1.67 5.92
CA ILE A 122 11.60 -1.52 5.45
C ILE A 122 11.39 -2.31 4.15
N ASN A 123 12.33 -2.25 3.21
CA ASN A 123 12.24 -3.03 1.98
C ASN A 123 12.25 -4.53 2.28
N ALA A 124 13.19 -5.00 3.11
CA ALA A 124 13.26 -6.39 3.53
C ALA A 124 11.95 -6.85 4.18
N LEU A 125 11.39 -6.02 5.08
CA LEU A 125 10.08 -6.27 5.68
C LEU A 125 8.99 -6.46 4.63
N PHE A 126 8.91 -5.57 3.64
CA PHE A 126 7.89 -5.63 2.58
C PHE A 126 8.06 -6.81 1.62
N GLN A 127 9.30 -7.23 1.35
CA GLN A 127 9.59 -8.42 0.55
C GLN A 127 9.27 -9.72 1.29
N GLU A 128 9.54 -9.77 2.61
CA GLU A 128 9.16 -10.92 3.45
C GLU A 128 7.65 -10.99 3.74
N SER A 129 6.94 -9.88 3.58
CA SER A 129 5.53 -9.76 3.94
C SER A 129 4.63 -9.99 2.73
N THR A 130 4.21 -11.24 2.53
CA THR A 130 3.20 -11.59 1.52
C THR A 130 1.79 -11.31 2.02
N ILE A 131 1.03 -10.48 1.29
CA ILE A 131 -0.42 -10.33 1.52
C ILE A 131 -1.11 -11.58 0.94
N THR A 132 -1.80 -12.35 1.76
CA THR A 132 -2.54 -13.54 1.31
C THR A 132 -4.02 -13.20 1.11
N GLY A 133 -4.52 -13.35 -0.12
CA GLY A 133 -5.92 -13.08 -0.48
C GLY A 133 -6.24 -13.53 -1.91
N SER A 134 -7.51 -13.46 -2.31
CA SER A 134 -7.93 -13.71 -3.70
C SER A 134 -7.32 -12.66 -4.64
N ALA A 135 -6.76 -13.07 -5.77
CA ALA A 135 -6.19 -12.14 -6.74
C ALA A 135 -7.27 -11.22 -7.34
N VAL A 136 -7.07 -9.91 -7.24
CA VAL A 136 -7.85 -8.90 -7.98
C VAL A 136 -7.05 -8.48 -9.20
N ASN A 137 -7.57 -8.79 -10.39
CA ASN A 137 -6.90 -8.49 -11.64
C ASN A 137 -7.40 -7.15 -12.22
N ARG A 138 -6.64 -6.53 -13.11
CA ARG A 138 -7.06 -5.32 -13.84
C ARG A 138 -7.41 -5.66 -15.27
N ASP A 139 -8.52 -5.11 -15.77
CA ASP A 139 -8.73 -5.08 -17.22
C ASP A 139 -7.84 -4.02 -17.89
N HIS A 140 -7.89 -3.96 -19.22
CA HIS A 140 -7.16 -2.97 -20.03
C HIS A 140 -7.55 -1.51 -19.71
N ASN A 141 -8.66 -1.29 -19.00
CA ASN A 141 -9.17 0.02 -18.58
C ASN A 141 -8.89 0.34 -17.11
N ASN A 142 -8.07 -0.49 -16.43
CA ASN A 142 -7.73 -0.35 -15.02
C ASN A 142 -8.94 -0.55 -14.07
N ASN A 143 -9.99 -1.23 -14.53
CA ASN A 143 -11.10 -1.69 -13.69
C ASN A 143 -10.74 -2.99 -12.97
N VAL A 144 -11.29 -3.15 -11.76
CA VAL A 144 -11.16 -4.37 -10.96
C VAL A 144 -11.94 -5.51 -11.62
N VAL A 145 -11.28 -6.64 -11.87
CA VAL A 145 -11.88 -7.89 -12.33
C VAL A 145 -11.55 -8.98 -11.32
N ILE A 146 -12.58 -9.54 -10.70
CA ILE A 146 -12.44 -10.69 -9.80
C ILE A 146 -12.30 -11.94 -10.66
N GLN A 147 -11.16 -12.64 -10.55
CA GLN A 147 -11.08 -14.00 -11.07
C GLN A 147 -11.86 -14.91 -10.12
N ASN A 148 -13.10 -15.25 -10.48
CA ASN A 148 -13.75 -16.38 -9.85
C ASN A 148 -12.85 -17.61 -10.06
N PRO A 149 -12.61 -18.44 -9.03
CA PRO A 149 -11.93 -19.71 -9.24
C PRO A 149 -12.70 -20.48 -10.31
N THR A 150 -12.01 -20.87 -11.39
CA THR A 150 -12.61 -21.76 -12.39
C THR A 150 -12.80 -23.10 -11.69
N PHE A 151 -14.03 -23.40 -11.27
CA PHE A 151 -14.39 -24.73 -10.81
C PHE A 151 -14.33 -25.68 -12.01
N ASN A 152 -13.16 -26.27 -12.26
CA ASN A 152 -13.04 -27.48 -13.06
C ASN A 152 -13.59 -28.65 -12.23
N ALA A 153 -14.90 -28.68 -12.00
CA ALA A 153 -15.57 -29.91 -11.61
C ALA A 153 -15.68 -30.78 -12.87
N PRO A 154 -15.17 -32.03 -12.88
CA PRO A 154 -15.44 -32.94 -13.98
C PRO A 154 -16.95 -33.20 -14.04
N VAL A 155 -17.58 -32.75 -15.12
CA VAL A 155 -18.93 -33.18 -15.49
C VAL A 155 -18.84 -34.63 -15.95
N ASN A 156 -19.13 -35.56 -15.04
CA ASN A 156 -19.41 -36.94 -15.43
C ASN A 156 -20.81 -36.99 -16.05
N PHE A 157 -20.86 -37.34 -17.33
CA PHE A 157 -22.08 -37.73 -18.05
C PHE A 157 -22.46 -39.17 -17.73
#